data_AF-A0A0G3EF40-F1
#
_entry.id   AF-A0A0G3EF40-F1
#
_cell.length_a   1.000
_cell.length_b   1.000
_cell.length_c   1.000
_cell.angle_alpha   90.00
_cell.angle_beta   90.00
_cell.angle_gamma   90.00
#
_symmetry.space_group_name_H-M   'P 1'
#
loop_
_entity.id
_entity.type
_entity.pdbx_description
1 polymer ?
#
loop_
_entity_poly.entity_id
_entity_poly.type
_entity_poly.pdbx_seq_one_letter_code
_entity_poly.pdbx_strand_id
1 'polypeptide(L)'
;MNHRASPCLPPLRTTAAVLLAGLFSAAALEAGVVEFSDGSAITGEVRFASADVKLHYRGKKLIRIPADEIAGIRLRPERESLERKWMMPTAGQTRKERWGEPFPVRHLKADLLLAGGQRREGHLYTTPLYVLGPEGAEKVVLPAKQRGEEGQTLAELVYPVAVRTDREVAAEAAERTFRLPEPLRGAEPVVLQRDTLTRLPVRREGDAWRVTALPGEKLFAAVRRDGTVTVGWPERRDPALFERMNAALAEAKDFFDRRELLGVVRGGEDSLYALCLLSREGATTLKREKNRPWRVGIWRWKEDGEDGRIMLAGRGFFFRGIETRGVRPEVRLSPELHAVMAGGGGGDGTNE
;
A
#
# COMPACT_ATOMS: atom_id res chain seq x y z
N MET A 1 7.37 2.12 48.56
CA MET A 1 7.56 2.76 47.24
C MET A 1 6.33 2.44 46.39
N ASN A 2 5.48 3.44 46.18
CA ASN A 2 4.20 3.31 45.48
C ASN A 2 4.41 3.24 43.97
N HIS A 3 4.23 2.06 43.37
CA HIS A 3 4.07 1.93 41.93
C HIS A 3 2.58 1.86 41.57
N ARG A 4 2.11 2.95 40.96
CA ARG A 4 0.78 3.06 40.35
C ARG A 4 0.61 1.97 39.29
N ALA A 5 -0.39 1.13 39.47
CA ALA A 5 -0.93 0.28 38.42
C ALA A 5 -1.57 1.17 37.34
N SER A 6 -1.17 0.99 36.09
CA SER A 6 -1.90 1.56 34.95
C SER A 6 -3.23 0.82 34.80
N PRO A 7 -4.39 1.50 34.80
CA PRO A 7 -5.67 0.85 34.57
C PRO A 7 -5.81 0.46 33.09
N CYS A 8 -6.05 -0.83 32.85
CA CYS A 8 -6.51 -1.36 31.56
C CYS A 8 -8.02 -1.13 31.52
N LEU A 9 -8.51 -0.30 30.58
CA LEU A 9 -9.93 0.02 30.46
C LEU A 9 -10.71 -1.18 29.89
N PRO A 10 -11.88 -1.53 30.46
CA PRO A 10 -12.81 -2.49 29.85
C PRO A 10 -13.43 -1.89 28.56
N PRO A 11 -14.05 -2.71 27.69
CA PRO A 11 -14.87 -2.20 26.60
C PRO A 11 -16.15 -1.57 27.18
N LEU A 12 -16.03 -0.32 27.59
CA LEU A 12 -17.16 0.52 27.94
C LEU A 12 -17.87 0.94 26.65
N ARG A 13 -19.09 0.41 26.44
CA ARG A 13 -20.10 1.11 25.63
C ARG A 13 -20.52 2.35 26.41
N THR A 14 -19.75 3.42 26.28
CA THR A 14 -20.14 4.73 26.83
C THR A 14 -20.88 5.48 25.74
N THR A 15 -22.20 5.64 25.90
CA THR A 15 -23.00 6.56 25.09
C THR A 15 -22.62 7.99 25.49
N ALA A 16 -21.62 8.55 24.83
CA ALA A 16 -21.23 9.94 25.02
C ALA A 16 -21.80 10.75 23.85
N ALA A 17 -22.86 11.53 24.09
CA ALA A 17 -23.33 12.54 23.17
C ALA A 17 -22.28 13.66 23.11
N VAL A 18 -21.33 13.56 22.20
CA VAL A 18 -20.33 14.60 21.95
C VAL A 18 -20.74 15.36 20.69
N LEU A 19 -21.18 16.61 20.88
CA LEU A 19 -21.28 17.61 19.81
C LEU A 19 -19.86 17.94 19.33
N LEU A 20 -19.38 17.20 18.32
CA LEU A 20 -18.09 17.42 17.67
C LEU A 20 -18.25 18.35 16.47
N ALA A 21 -18.58 19.60 16.75
CA ALA A 21 -18.43 20.69 15.79
C ALA A 21 -17.00 21.23 15.88
N GLY A 22 -16.14 20.78 14.97
CA GLY A 22 -14.83 21.39 14.71
C GLY A 22 -13.63 20.56 15.20
N LEU A 23 -12.63 20.49 14.32
CA LEU A 23 -11.31 19.85 14.47
C LEU A 23 -11.26 18.35 14.19
N PHE A 24 -11.51 17.98 12.94
CA PHE A 24 -10.99 16.72 12.42
C PHE A 24 -10.46 16.88 11.01
N SER A 25 -9.16 16.62 10.85
CA SER A 25 -8.55 16.45 9.54
C SER A 25 -9.17 15.23 8.86
N ALA A 26 -9.69 15.45 7.65
CA ALA A 26 -10.61 14.58 6.95
C ALA A 26 -9.93 13.31 6.43
N ALA A 27 -10.14 12.18 7.11
CA ALA A 27 -10.36 10.93 6.37
C ALA A 27 -11.83 10.96 5.92
N ALA A 28 -12.09 10.65 4.64
CA ALA A 28 -13.43 10.70 4.06
C ALA A 28 -14.43 9.89 4.90
N LEU A 29 -15.60 10.48 5.15
CA LEU A 29 -16.73 9.82 5.77
C LEU A 29 -17.36 8.91 4.73
N GLU A 30 -17.48 7.62 5.05
CA GLU A 30 -18.15 6.67 4.17
C GLU A 30 -19.18 5.89 4.95
N ALA A 31 -20.39 5.79 4.40
CA ALA A 31 -21.39 4.87 4.89
C ALA A 31 -20.80 3.47 4.99
N GLY A 32 -21.19 2.73 6.02
CA GLY A 32 -20.61 1.43 6.29
C GLY A 32 -21.21 0.75 7.50
N VAL A 33 -20.69 -0.43 7.78
CA VAL A 33 -21.14 -1.29 8.86
C VAL A 33 -19.94 -1.88 9.60
N VAL A 34 -20.06 -1.91 10.93
CA VAL A 34 -19.17 -2.65 11.81
C VAL A 34 -19.92 -3.81 12.42
N GLU A 35 -19.49 -5.03 12.09
CA GLU A 35 -20.06 -6.29 12.61
C GLU A 35 -19.21 -6.78 13.78
N PHE A 36 -19.86 -7.32 14.81
CA PHE A 36 -19.22 -7.87 16.00
C PHE A 36 -19.38 -9.39 16.10
N SER A 37 -18.52 -10.02 16.91
CA SER A 37 -18.48 -11.47 17.08
C SER A 37 -19.73 -12.06 17.75
N ASP A 38 -20.56 -11.24 18.38
CA ASP A 38 -21.85 -11.62 18.96
C ASP A 38 -23.01 -11.52 17.95
N GLY A 39 -22.71 -11.15 16.70
CA GLY A 39 -23.69 -10.92 15.64
C GLY A 39 -24.33 -9.52 15.67
N SER A 40 -23.99 -8.67 16.65
CA SER A 40 -24.43 -7.28 16.65
C SER A 40 -23.72 -6.48 15.56
N ALA A 41 -24.37 -5.43 15.07
CA ALA A 41 -23.80 -4.54 14.07
C ALA A 41 -24.17 -3.08 14.33
N ILE A 42 -23.26 -2.17 13.96
CA ILE A 42 -23.49 -0.72 13.99
C ILE A 42 -23.35 -0.22 12.55
N THR A 43 -24.36 0.51 12.06
CA THR A 43 -24.37 1.10 10.72
C THR A 43 -24.29 2.62 10.84
N GLY A 44 -23.52 3.25 9.96
CA GLY A 44 -23.35 4.70 9.92
C GLY A 44 -22.13 5.09 9.10
N GLU A 45 -21.71 6.35 9.21
CA GLU A 45 -20.49 6.80 8.54
C GLU A 45 -19.26 6.36 9.36
N VAL A 46 -18.41 5.54 8.75
CA VAL A 46 -17.20 5.02 9.39
C VAL A 46 -16.07 6.02 9.21
N ARG A 47 -15.42 6.39 10.32
CA ARG A 47 -14.23 7.25 10.29
C ARG A 47 -13.12 6.75 11.20
N PHE A 48 -11.94 6.56 10.64
CA PHE A 48 -10.75 6.28 11.45
C PHE A 48 -10.36 7.50 12.28
N ALA A 49 -9.88 7.27 13.50
CA ALA A 49 -9.41 8.34 14.38
C ALA A 49 -8.06 8.94 13.94
N SER A 50 -7.37 8.29 12.99
CA SER A 50 -6.06 8.68 12.47
C SER A 50 -6.07 8.61 10.95
N ALA A 51 -5.27 9.45 10.30
CA ALA A 51 -5.13 9.48 8.84
C ALA A 51 -4.47 8.21 8.27
N ASP A 52 -3.73 7.47 9.10
CA ASP A 52 -3.16 6.18 8.73
C ASP A 52 -3.46 5.10 9.78
N VAL A 53 -3.44 3.87 9.30
CA VAL A 53 -3.55 2.66 10.09
C VAL A 53 -2.23 1.90 9.97
N LYS A 54 -1.73 1.40 11.11
CA LYS A 54 -0.45 0.71 11.19
C LYS A 54 -0.65 -0.80 11.16
N LEU A 55 -0.03 -1.47 10.19
CA LEU A 55 -0.09 -2.91 10.02
C LEU A 55 1.32 -3.50 10.09
N HIS A 56 1.51 -4.51 10.93
CA HIS A 56 2.69 -5.37 10.84
C HIS A 56 2.47 -6.40 9.73
N TYR A 57 2.88 -6.05 8.52
CA TYR A 57 2.65 -6.85 7.31
C TYR A 57 3.50 -8.13 7.33
N ARG A 58 2.83 -9.28 7.24
CA ARG A 58 3.44 -10.62 7.24
C ARG A 58 4.48 -10.83 8.36
N GLY A 59 4.29 -10.17 9.51
CA GLY A 59 5.16 -10.27 10.70
C GLY A 59 6.61 -9.78 10.52
N LYS A 60 6.93 -9.05 9.44
CA LYS A 60 8.30 -8.66 9.10
C LYS A 60 8.50 -7.15 8.94
N LYS A 61 7.46 -6.44 8.54
CA LYS A 61 7.56 -5.01 8.18
C LYS A 61 6.37 -4.23 8.71
N LEU A 62 6.63 -3.17 9.46
CA LEU A 62 5.63 -2.17 9.78
C LEU A 62 5.35 -1.33 8.53
N ILE A 63 4.09 -1.28 8.10
CA ILE A 63 3.60 -0.40 7.03
C ILE A 63 2.50 0.51 7.57
N ARG A 64 2.40 1.71 6.99
CA ARG A 64 1.30 2.65 7.21
C ARG A 64 0.40 2.59 5.98
N ILE A 65 -0.90 2.44 6.21
CA ILE A 65 -1.92 2.40 5.16
C ILE A 65 -2.81 3.62 5.39
N PRO A 66 -2.96 4.51 4.40
CA PRO A 66 -3.88 5.63 4.49
C PRO A 66 -5.29 5.15 4.80
N ALA A 67 -5.97 5.79 5.75
CA ALA A 67 -7.30 5.38 6.20
C ALA A 67 -8.36 5.50 5.08
N ASP A 68 -8.18 6.49 4.20
CA ASP A 68 -8.96 6.72 2.99
C ASP A 68 -8.65 5.73 1.87
N GLU A 69 -7.72 4.78 2.04
CA GLU A 69 -7.52 3.67 1.10
C GLU A 69 -8.20 2.38 1.59
N ILE A 70 -8.79 2.36 2.79
CA ILE A 70 -9.34 1.13 3.38
C ILE A 70 -10.82 1.02 3.03
N ALA A 71 -11.19 -0.03 2.28
CA ALA A 71 -12.58 -0.36 1.98
C ALA A 71 -13.17 -1.40 2.95
N GLY A 72 -12.30 -2.19 3.59
CA GLY A 72 -12.76 -3.12 4.61
C GLY A 72 -11.65 -3.71 5.46
N ILE A 73 -12.01 -4.17 6.64
CA ILE A 73 -11.13 -4.86 7.58
C ILE A 73 -11.87 -6.08 8.08
N ARG A 74 -11.24 -7.26 8.01
CA ARG A 74 -11.71 -8.45 8.71
C ARG A 74 -10.73 -8.82 9.81
N LEU A 75 -11.23 -8.99 11.03
CA LEU A 75 -10.45 -9.46 12.17
C LEU A 75 -10.84 -10.91 12.46
N ARG A 76 -9.82 -11.74 12.72
CA ARG A 76 -10.00 -13.14 13.10
C ARG A 76 -9.07 -13.53 14.24
N PRO A 77 -9.48 -14.45 15.13
CA PRO A 77 -8.60 -15.00 16.14
C PRO A 77 -7.42 -15.69 15.47
N GLU A 78 -6.20 -15.28 15.84
CA GLU A 78 -4.97 -15.97 15.45
C GLU A 78 -4.55 -16.96 16.53
N ARG A 79 -4.69 -16.53 17.79
CA ARG A 79 -4.37 -17.34 18.97
C ARG A 79 -5.32 -16.97 20.09
N GLU A 80 -5.83 -18.00 20.74
CA GLU A 80 -6.65 -17.89 21.94
C GLU A 80 -6.06 -18.76 23.04
N SER A 81 -6.10 -18.28 24.27
CA SER A 81 -5.66 -19.04 25.43
C SER A 81 -6.34 -18.56 26.70
N LEU A 82 -6.50 -19.48 27.64
CA LEU A 82 -6.79 -19.14 29.03
C LEU A 82 -5.46 -19.01 29.78
N GLU A 83 -5.14 -17.81 30.23
CA GLU A 83 -3.94 -17.53 31.01
C GLU A 83 -4.27 -17.41 32.49
N ARG A 84 -3.27 -17.61 33.36
CA ARG A 84 -3.37 -17.32 34.80
C ARG A 84 -2.31 -16.30 35.18
N LYS A 85 -2.61 -15.47 36.18
CA LYS A 85 -1.61 -14.55 36.73
C LYS A 85 -0.45 -15.37 37.26
N TRP A 86 0.77 -14.86 37.08
CA TRP A 86 1.96 -15.53 37.56
C TRP A 86 3.03 -14.53 37.96
N MET A 87 3.93 -14.97 38.83
CA MET A 87 5.09 -14.22 39.31
C MET A 87 6.26 -15.17 39.44
N MET A 88 7.45 -14.58 39.38
CA MET A 88 8.65 -15.23 39.89
C MET A 88 8.78 -14.81 41.36
N PRO A 89 8.72 -15.75 42.33
CA PRO A 89 8.86 -15.42 43.74
C PRO A 89 10.21 -14.76 44.07
N THR A 90 11.25 -15.10 43.30
CA THR A 90 12.60 -14.55 43.45
C THR A 90 13.19 -14.24 42.08
N ALA A 91 13.75 -13.04 41.92
CA ALA A 91 14.41 -12.64 40.68
C ALA A 91 15.57 -13.61 40.36
N GLY A 92 15.62 -14.10 39.12
CA GLY A 92 16.64 -15.07 38.67
C GLY A 92 16.25 -16.54 38.78
N GLN A 93 15.12 -16.88 39.43
CA GLN A 93 14.57 -18.24 39.38
C GLN A 93 13.65 -18.43 38.17
N THR A 94 13.73 -19.61 37.54
CA THR A 94 12.86 -19.98 36.40
C THR A 94 11.46 -20.44 36.84
N ARG A 95 11.26 -20.68 38.14
CA ARG A 95 9.99 -21.13 38.71
C ARG A 95 8.94 -20.01 38.66
N LYS A 96 7.81 -20.31 38.04
CA LYS A 96 6.64 -19.43 37.96
C LYS A 96 5.56 -19.95 38.91
N GLU A 97 5.15 -19.14 39.86
CA GLU A 97 3.99 -19.44 40.70
C GLU A 97 2.76 -18.78 40.08
N ARG A 98 1.71 -19.58 39.85
CA ARG A 98 0.46 -19.14 39.23
C ARG A 98 -0.61 -19.00 40.31
N TRP A 99 -1.42 -17.95 40.24
CA TRP A 99 -2.57 -17.76 41.13
C TRP A 99 -3.74 -17.11 40.36
N GLY A 100 -4.88 -17.03 41.04
CA GLY A 100 -6.12 -16.49 40.48
C GLY A 100 -6.82 -17.45 39.53
N GLU A 101 -8.04 -17.07 39.16
CA GLU A 101 -8.80 -17.79 38.14
C GLU A 101 -8.19 -17.57 36.74
N PRO A 102 -8.37 -18.51 35.81
CA PRO A 102 -8.02 -18.26 34.41
C PRO A 102 -8.74 -17.03 33.86
N PHE A 103 -8.07 -16.30 32.96
CA PHE A 103 -8.67 -15.21 32.19
C PHE A 103 -8.40 -15.43 30.69
N PRO A 104 -9.33 -15.03 29.80
CA PRO A 104 -9.20 -15.27 28.39
C PRO A 104 -8.29 -14.23 27.74
N VAL A 105 -7.45 -14.69 26.83
CA VAL A 105 -6.55 -13.84 26.03
C VAL A 105 -6.74 -14.21 24.56
N ARG A 106 -7.00 -13.21 23.73
CA ARG A 106 -7.13 -13.35 22.28
C ARG A 106 -6.16 -12.43 21.56
N HIS A 107 -5.43 -12.97 20.61
CA HIS A 107 -4.67 -12.22 19.62
C HIS A 107 -5.41 -12.24 18.29
N LEU A 108 -5.56 -11.07 17.67
CA LEU A 108 -6.30 -10.91 16.42
C LEU A 108 -5.34 -10.65 15.26
N LYS A 109 -5.66 -11.26 14.13
CA LYS A 109 -5.04 -11.00 12.84
C LYS A 109 -6.04 -10.28 11.95
N ALA A 110 -5.53 -9.35 11.15
CA ALA A 110 -6.34 -8.55 10.25
C ALA A 110 -6.06 -8.89 8.78
N ASP A 111 -7.13 -8.89 7.98
CA ASP A 111 -7.09 -8.83 6.53
C ASP A 111 -7.76 -7.52 6.08
N LEU A 112 -6.97 -6.62 5.50
CA LEU A 112 -7.43 -5.32 5.03
C LEU A 112 -7.68 -5.39 3.53
N LEU A 113 -8.89 -5.04 3.11
CA LEU A 113 -9.25 -4.78 1.73
C LEU A 113 -9.07 -3.29 1.45
N LEU A 114 -8.22 -2.97 0.47
CA LEU A 114 -8.02 -1.60 0.02
C LEU A 114 -8.99 -1.24 -1.10
N ALA A 115 -9.23 0.05 -1.29
CA ALA A 115 -10.05 0.62 -2.36
C ALA A 115 -9.59 0.14 -3.75
N GLY A 116 -8.28 -0.04 -3.92
CA GLY A 116 -7.72 -0.63 -5.12
C GLY A 116 -7.88 -2.15 -5.22
N GLY A 117 -8.72 -2.82 -4.43
CA GLY A 117 -8.92 -4.27 -4.48
C GLY A 117 -7.76 -5.10 -3.91
N GLN A 118 -6.63 -4.49 -3.50
CA GLN A 118 -5.54 -5.24 -2.89
C GLN A 118 -5.91 -5.69 -1.48
N ARG A 119 -5.49 -6.91 -1.13
CA ARG A 119 -5.54 -7.41 0.25
C ARG A 119 -4.19 -7.28 0.98
N ARG A 120 -4.26 -6.90 2.25
CA ARG A 120 -3.10 -6.80 3.16
C ARG A 120 -3.38 -7.54 4.46
N GLU A 121 -2.69 -8.66 4.64
CA GLU A 121 -2.79 -9.47 5.85
C GLU A 121 -1.66 -9.17 6.85
N GLY A 122 -1.99 -9.03 8.13
CA GLY A 122 -0.99 -8.80 9.18
C GLY A 122 -1.58 -8.56 10.57
N HIS A 123 -0.75 -8.06 11.49
CA HIS A 123 -1.19 -7.64 12.81
C HIS A 123 -1.51 -6.15 12.80
N LEU A 124 -2.80 -5.83 12.94
CA LEU A 124 -3.27 -4.46 13.04
C LEU A 124 -2.91 -3.91 14.40
N TYR A 125 -2.24 -2.75 14.46
CA TYR A 125 -2.10 -2.04 15.73
C TYR A 125 -3.48 -1.62 16.23
N THR A 126 -3.67 -1.57 17.54
CA THR A 126 -4.95 -1.17 18.12
C THR A 126 -5.39 0.18 17.54
N THR A 127 -6.48 0.16 16.77
CA THR A 127 -6.92 1.28 15.93
C THR A 127 -8.33 1.68 16.34
N PRO A 128 -8.55 2.91 16.84
CA PRO A 128 -9.88 3.42 17.07
C PRO A 128 -10.50 3.96 15.78
N LEU A 129 -11.80 3.71 15.62
CA LEU A 129 -12.66 4.33 14.62
C LEU A 129 -13.94 4.82 15.29
N TYR A 130 -14.67 5.68 14.60
CA TYR A 130 -15.97 6.19 15.01
C TYR A 130 -16.99 5.79 13.95
N VAL A 131 -18.17 5.40 14.38
CA VAL A 131 -19.33 5.22 13.50
C VAL A 131 -20.31 6.34 13.83
N LEU A 132 -20.53 7.26 12.88
CA LEU A 132 -21.45 8.37 13.06
C LEU A 132 -22.84 7.95 12.55
N GLY A 133 -23.79 7.89 13.47
CA GLY A 133 -25.20 7.65 13.19
C GLY A 133 -26.05 8.87 13.55
N PRO A 134 -27.38 8.78 13.36
CA PRO A 134 -28.31 9.86 13.69
C PRO A 134 -28.29 10.25 15.18
N GLU A 135 -27.95 9.30 16.06
CA GLU A 135 -27.93 9.52 17.52
C GLU A 135 -26.56 10.01 18.06
N GLY A 136 -25.55 10.13 17.18
CA GLY A 136 -24.21 10.58 17.53
C GLY A 136 -23.11 9.63 17.05
N ALA A 137 -21.91 9.83 17.59
CA ALA A 137 -20.72 9.05 17.23
C ALA A 137 -20.44 7.94 18.25
N GLU A 138 -20.44 6.69 17.80
CA GLU A 138 -20.02 5.55 18.62
C GLU A 138 -18.54 5.22 18.35
N LYS A 139 -17.74 5.11 19.40
CA LYS A 139 -16.33 4.73 19.29
C LYS A 139 -16.19 3.23 19.28
N VAL A 140 -15.59 2.70 18.21
CA VAL A 140 -15.20 1.28 18.12
C VAL A 140 -13.68 1.16 18.14
N VAL A 141 -13.18 0.17 18.87
CA VAL A 141 -11.74 -0.14 18.91
C VAL A 141 -11.50 -1.46 18.20
N LEU A 142 -10.66 -1.42 17.17
CA LEU A 142 -10.12 -2.60 16.50
C LEU A 142 -8.88 -3.08 17.29
N PRO A 143 -8.98 -4.13 18.11
CA PRO A 143 -7.88 -4.51 19.00
C PRO A 143 -6.88 -5.42 18.28
N ALA A 144 -5.58 -5.25 18.57
CA ALA A 144 -4.56 -6.25 18.21
C ALA A 144 -4.61 -7.48 19.14
N LYS A 145 -4.98 -7.22 20.40
CA LYS A 145 -5.05 -8.17 21.50
C LYS A 145 -6.22 -7.78 22.41
N GLN A 146 -6.96 -8.78 22.87
CA GLN A 146 -7.94 -8.65 23.94
C GLN A 146 -7.52 -9.51 25.12
N ARG A 147 -7.84 -9.02 26.31
CA ARG A 147 -7.69 -9.72 27.58
C ARG A 147 -8.98 -9.52 28.35
N GLY A 148 -9.60 -10.60 28.79
CA GLY A 148 -10.74 -10.55 29.68
C GLY A 148 -10.38 -10.53 31.15
N GLU A 149 -11.43 -10.52 31.95
CA GLU A 149 -11.34 -10.61 33.40
C GLU A 149 -11.15 -12.07 33.85
N GLU A 150 -10.76 -12.23 35.11
CA GLU A 150 -10.69 -13.54 35.76
C GLU A 150 -12.08 -14.19 35.82
N GLY A 151 -12.16 -15.48 35.45
CA GLY A 151 -13.41 -16.22 35.38
C GLY A 151 -14.21 -16.01 34.08
N GLN A 152 -13.84 -15.04 33.23
CA GLN A 152 -14.48 -14.82 31.95
C GLN A 152 -14.08 -15.88 30.92
N THR A 153 -14.97 -16.20 29.98
CA THR A 153 -14.73 -17.10 28.86
C THR A 153 -14.30 -16.34 27.60
N LEU A 154 -13.71 -17.06 26.64
CA LEU A 154 -13.37 -16.47 25.33
C LEU A 154 -14.60 -15.98 24.55
N ALA A 155 -15.76 -16.62 24.73
CA ALA A 155 -17.00 -16.26 24.04
C ALA A 155 -17.54 -14.89 24.48
N GLU A 156 -17.32 -14.53 25.75
CA GLU A 156 -17.72 -13.25 26.31
C GLU A 156 -16.83 -12.07 25.88
N LEU A 157 -15.68 -12.35 25.24
CA LEU A 157 -14.85 -11.33 24.62
C LEU A 157 -15.44 -10.92 23.28
N VAL A 158 -16.41 -10.00 23.28
CA VAL A 158 -16.95 -9.44 22.04
C VAL A 158 -15.90 -8.55 21.37
N TYR A 159 -15.77 -8.68 20.05
CA TYR A 159 -14.85 -7.87 19.24
C TYR A 159 -15.41 -7.59 17.85
N PRO A 160 -14.96 -6.52 17.18
CA PRO A 160 -15.30 -6.28 15.78
C PRO A 160 -14.74 -7.40 14.91
N VAL A 161 -15.58 -8.07 14.14
CA VAL A 161 -15.18 -9.11 13.17
C VAL A 161 -15.00 -8.53 11.78
N ALA A 162 -15.79 -7.51 11.44
CA ALA A 162 -15.69 -6.85 10.16
C ALA A 162 -15.97 -5.35 10.28
N VAL A 163 -15.23 -4.57 9.50
CA VAL A 163 -15.56 -3.21 9.12
C VAL A 163 -15.71 -3.22 7.61
N ARG A 164 -16.83 -2.74 7.09
CA ARG A 164 -17.07 -2.59 5.66
C ARG A 164 -17.51 -1.15 5.43
N THR A 165 -16.90 -0.50 4.47
CA THR A 165 -17.42 0.77 3.95
C THR A 165 -18.10 0.51 2.61
N ASP A 166 -19.03 1.38 2.23
CA ASP A 166 -19.69 1.37 0.93
C ASP A 166 -18.77 1.90 -0.18
N ARG A 167 -17.48 2.03 0.13
CA ARG A 167 -16.45 2.37 -0.84
C ARG A 167 -16.49 1.38 -1.98
N GLU A 168 -16.50 1.92 -3.19
CA GLU A 168 -16.29 1.13 -4.38
C GLU A 168 -14.90 0.50 -4.33
N VAL A 169 -14.87 -0.83 -4.33
CA VAL A 169 -13.65 -1.60 -4.40
C VAL A 169 -13.39 -1.88 -5.87
N ALA A 170 -12.27 -1.35 -6.39
CA ALA A 170 -11.79 -1.76 -7.70
C ALA A 170 -11.68 -3.30 -7.70
N ALA A 171 -12.17 -3.92 -8.77
CA ALA A 171 -12.32 -5.38 -8.84
C ALA A 171 -11.03 -6.14 -8.44
N GLU A 172 -11.17 -7.38 -7.94
CA GLU A 172 -10.03 -8.17 -7.48
C GLU A 172 -8.96 -8.33 -8.58
N ALA A 173 -7.68 -8.32 -8.20
CA ALA A 173 -6.57 -8.42 -9.13
C ALA A 173 -6.73 -9.61 -10.09
N ALA A 174 -6.74 -9.33 -11.39
CA ALA A 174 -6.92 -10.31 -12.45
C ALA A 174 -5.58 -10.69 -13.09
N GLU A 175 -5.49 -11.92 -13.60
CA GLU A 175 -4.38 -12.31 -14.45
C GLU A 175 -4.49 -11.61 -15.80
N ARG A 176 -3.38 -11.01 -16.24
CA ARG A 176 -3.23 -10.41 -17.55
C ARG A 176 -2.08 -11.07 -18.27
N THR A 177 -2.35 -11.54 -19.48
CA THR A 177 -1.37 -12.12 -20.39
C THR A 177 -1.06 -11.13 -21.49
N PHE A 178 0.22 -11.01 -21.85
CA PHE A 178 0.67 -10.18 -22.95
C PHE A 178 1.85 -10.79 -23.68
N ARG A 179 2.04 -10.41 -24.95
CA ARG A 179 3.22 -10.77 -25.75
C ARG A 179 4.04 -9.54 -26.02
N LEU A 180 5.36 -9.68 -25.98
CA LEU A 180 6.25 -8.59 -26.37
C LEU A 180 6.22 -8.44 -27.90
N PRO A 181 6.24 -7.21 -28.44
CA PRO A 181 6.38 -7.00 -29.87
C PRO A 181 7.75 -7.53 -30.35
N GLU A 182 7.83 -7.90 -31.62
CA GLU A 182 9.14 -8.05 -32.28
C GLU A 182 9.76 -6.65 -32.39
N PRO A 183 11.03 -6.38 -32.05
CA PRO A 183 12.20 -7.24 -31.82
C PRO A 183 12.47 -7.60 -30.35
N LEU A 184 11.52 -7.35 -29.46
CA LEU A 184 11.68 -7.50 -28.00
C LEU A 184 11.33 -8.92 -27.50
N ARG A 185 10.89 -9.80 -28.40
CA ARG A 185 10.57 -11.19 -28.04
C ARG A 185 11.75 -11.90 -27.37
N GLY A 186 11.42 -12.69 -26.36
CA GLY A 186 12.38 -13.45 -25.56
C GLY A 186 13.11 -12.65 -24.46
N ALA A 187 13.04 -11.31 -24.47
CA ALA A 187 13.58 -10.51 -23.37
C ALA A 187 12.66 -10.58 -22.14
N GLU A 188 13.24 -10.59 -20.94
CA GLU A 188 12.45 -10.54 -19.69
C GLU A 188 11.97 -9.11 -19.42
N PRO A 189 10.65 -8.87 -19.34
CA PRO A 189 10.11 -7.55 -19.05
C PRO A 189 10.11 -7.24 -17.56
N VAL A 190 10.26 -5.97 -17.24
CA VAL A 190 9.91 -5.41 -15.94
C VAL A 190 8.62 -4.64 -16.09
N VAL A 191 7.60 -5.04 -15.32
CA VAL A 191 6.25 -4.44 -15.38
C VAL A 191 5.97 -3.70 -14.08
N LEU A 192 5.42 -2.48 -14.21
CA LEU A 192 4.96 -1.65 -13.11
C LEU A 192 3.45 -1.40 -13.25
N GLN A 193 2.71 -1.44 -12.15
CA GLN A 193 1.37 -0.86 -12.09
C GLN A 193 1.45 0.65 -12.25
N ARG A 194 0.63 1.24 -13.12
CA ARG A 194 0.73 2.66 -13.44
C ARG A 194 0.52 3.54 -12.23
N ASP A 195 -0.51 3.30 -11.44
CA ASP A 195 -0.90 4.24 -10.41
C ASP A 195 -0.01 4.11 -9.18
N THR A 196 0.29 2.88 -8.75
CA THR A 196 1.12 2.67 -7.56
C THR A 196 2.62 2.65 -7.87
N LEU A 197 3.02 2.54 -9.13
CA LEU A 197 4.39 2.27 -9.58
C LEU A 197 5.02 1.01 -8.92
N THR A 198 4.17 0.09 -8.45
CA THR A 198 4.59 -1.18 -7.85
C THR A 198 5.06 -2.13 -8.94
N ARG A 199 6.23 -2.72 -8.75
CA ARG A 199 6.74 -3.76 -9.64
C ARG A 199 5.96 -5.05 -9.47
N LEU A 200 5.43 -5.57 -10.57
CA LEU A 200 4.70 -6.83 -10.61
C LEU A 200 5.67 -8.00 -10.86
N PRO A 201 5.48 -9.15 -10.18
CA PRO A 201 6.11 -10.40 -10.60
C PRO A 201 5.60 -10.78 -11.99
N VAL A 202 6.54 -11.08 -12.89
CA VAL A 202 6.25 -11.58 -14.24
C VAL A 202 6.53 -13.08 -14.28
N ARG A 203 5.68 -13.83 -14.97
CA ARG A 203 5.91 -15.27 -15.25
C ARG A 203 5.88 -15.48 -16.75
N ARG A 204 6.81 -16.28 -17.26
CA ARG A 204 6.80 -16.70 -18.66
C ARG A 204 5.89 -17.88 -18.85
N GLU A 205 5.10 -17.86 -19.91
CA GLU A 205 4.23 -18.95 -20.33
C GLU A 205 4.31 -19.08 -21.86
N GLY A 206 5.15 -20.01 -22.33
CA GLY A 206 5.46 -20.13 -23.76
C GLY A 206 6.12 -18.87 -24.32
N ASP A 207 5.43 -18.24 -25.28
CA ASP A 207 5.82 -16.98 -25.93
C ASP A 207 5.24 -15.72 -25.26
N ALA A 208 4.40 -15.90 -24.25
CA ALA A 208 3.71 -14.85 -23.54
C ALA A 208 4.23 -14.66 -22.11
N TRP A 209 3.83 -13.54 -21.51
CA TRP A 209 4.11 -13.16 -20.14
C TRP A 209 2.81 -12.95 -19.39
N ARG A 210 2.77 -13.42 -18.16
CA ARG A 210 1.63 -13.30 -17.25
C ARG A 210 1.99 -12.44 -16.05
N VAL A 211 1.09 -11.54 -15.69
CA VAL A 211 1.14 -10.71 -14.47
C VAL A 211 -0.21 -10.73 -13.78
N THR A 212 -0.23 -10.54 -12.47
CA THR A 212 -1.45 -10.29 -11.71
C THR A 212 -1.52 -8.79 -11.42
N ALA A 213 -2.53 -8.12 -11.99
CA ALA A 213 -2.70 -6.67 -11.91
C ALA A 213 -4.14 -6.32 -11.52
N LEU A 214 -4.39 -5.10 -11.06
CA LEU A 214 -5.77 -4.67 -10.83
C LEU A 214 -6.54 -4.60 -12.16
N PRO A 215 -7.81 -5.04 -12.19
CA PRO A 215 -8.65 -4.93 -13.38
C PRO A 215 -8.76 -3.48 -13.82
N GLY A 216 -8.67 -3.25 -15.14
CA GLY A 216 -8.69 -1.91 -15.72
C GLY A 216 -7.42 -1.08 -15.48
N GLU A 217 -6.49 -1.50 -14.60
CA GLU A 217 -5.28 -0.73 -14.36
C GLU A 217 -4.30 -0.86 -15.53
N LYS A 218 -3.84 0.30 -15.99
CA LYS A 218 -2.82 0.40 -17.03
C LYS A 218 -1.46 0.00 -16.47
N LEU A 219 -0.61 -0.55 -17.33
CA LEU A 219 0.71 -1.00 -16.94
C LEU A 219 1.78 -0.18 -17.66
N PHE A 220 2.95 -0.09 -17.05
CA PHE A 220 4.18 0.27 -17.75
C PHE A 220 5.08 -0.95 -17.86
N ALA A 221 5.78 -1.09 -18.97
CA ALA A 221 6.77 -2.14 -19.14
C ALA A 221 8.07 -1.60 -19.72
N ALA A 222 9.18 -2.24 -19.35
CA ALA A 222 10.45 -2.05 -20.01
C ALA A 222 11.18 -3.38 -20.13
N VAL A 223 11.99 -3.52 -21.16
CA VAL A 223 12.86 -4.68 -21.40
C VAL A 223 14.29 -4.19 -21.54
N ARG A 224 15.26 -5.03 -21.17
CA ARG A 224 16.68 -4.75 -21.35
C ARG A 224 17.30 -5.84 -22.21
N ARG A 225 17.94 -5.45 -23.32
CA ARG A 225 18.62 -6.35 -24.26
C ARG A 225 19.88 -5.65 -24.78
N ASP A 226 21.00 -6.35 -24.77
CA ASP A 226 22.28 -5.89 -25.35
C ASP A 226 22.73 -4.49 -24.91
N GLY A 227 22.47 -4.13 -23.65
CA GLY A 227 22.84 -2.82 -23.08
C GLY A 227 21.81 -1.70 -23.30
N THR A 228 20.83 -1.90 -24.17
CA THR A 228 19.72 -0.98 -24.41
C THR A 228 18.53 -1.32 -23.53
N VAL A 229 17.90 -0.30 -22.94
CA VAL A 229 16.63 -0.40 -22.22
C VAL A 229 15.54 0.15 -23.12
N THR A 230 14.60 -0.70 -23.54
CA THR A 230 13.43 -0.27 -24.31
C THR A 230 12.24 -0.14 -23.37
N VAL A 231 11.62 1.03 -23.31
CA VAL A 231 10.51 1.36 -22.41
C VAL A 231 9.25 1.61 -23.23
N GLY A 232 8.14 0.97 -22.83
CA GLY A 232 6.82 1.24 -23.41
C GLY A 232 6.36 2.65 -23.06
N TRP A 233 6.40 3.56 -24.03
CA TRP A 233 6.00 4.96 -23.88
C TRP A 233 5.23 5.45 -25.11
N PRO A 234 4.20 6.31 -24.97
CA PRO A 234 3.44 6.82 -26.12
C PRO A 234 4.32 7.66 -27.05
N GLU A 235 3.95 7.67 -28.34
CA GLU A 235 4.64 8.43 -29.39
C GLU A 235 4.44 9.94 -29.26
N ARG A 236 3.24 10.36 -28.81
CA ARG A 236 2.88 11.78 -28.73
C ARG A 236 3.66 12.47 -27.62
N ARG A 237 4.47 13.45 -28.00
CA ARG A 237 5.13 14.39 -27.09
C ARG A 237 4.28 15.65 -26.96
N ASP A 238 4.00 16.07 -25.74
CA ASP A 238 3.48 17.40 -25.43
C ASP A 238 4.68 18.26 -25.01
N PRO A 239 5.18 19.17 -25.88
CA PRO A 239 6.38 19.95 -25.58
C PRO A 239 6.20 20.87 -24.38
N ALA A 240 5.02 21.47 -24.21
CA ALA A 240 4.75 22.38 -23.09
C ALA A 240 4.76 21.63 -21.76
N LEU A 241 4.11 20.48 -21.71
CA LEU A 241 4.15 19.62 -20.53
C LEU A 241 5.56 19.07 -20.27
N PHE A 242 6.32 18.74 -21.32
CA PHE A 242 7.70 18.27 -21.19
C PHE A 242 8.59 19.32 -20.52
N GLU A 243 8.54 20.58 -20.98
CA GLU A 243 9.30 21.69 -20.39
C GLU A 243 8.90 21.94 -18.93
N ARG A 244 7.59 21.99 -18.63
CA ARG A 244 7.08 22.13 -17.25
C ARG A 244 7.60 21.00 -16.34
N MET A 245 7.55 19.77 -16.82
CA MET A 245 8.05 18.62 -16.05
C MET A 245 9.56 18.64 -15.89
N ASN A 246 10.31 19.14 -16.87
CA ASN A 246 11.76 19.26 -16.79
C ASN A 246 12.15 20.28 -15.70
N ALA A 247 11.43 21.41 -15.61
CA ALA A 247 11.61 22.38 -14.53
C ALA A 247 11.28 21.76 -13.15
N ALA A 248 10.13 21.10 -13.00
CA ALA A 248 9.74 20.42 -11.77
C ALA A 248 10.75 19.32 -11.37
N LEU A 249 11.27 18.58 -12.35
CA LEU A 249 12.27 17.54 -12.14
C LEU A 249 13.59 18.12 -11.61
N ALA A 250 14.01 19.30 -12.08
CA ALA A 250 15.23 19.97 -11.62
C ALA A 250 15.14 20.39 -10.14
N GLU A 251 13.98 20.91 -9.72
CA GLU A 251 13.73 21.38 -8.35
C GLU A 251 13.56 20.25 -7.32
N ALA A 252 13.19 19.04 -7.77
CA ALA A 252 13.01 17.92 -6.86
C ALA A 252 14.29 17.62 -6.07
N LYS A 253 14.18 17.38 -4.76
CA LYS A 253 15.33 16.89 -3.98
C LYS A 253 15.41 15.37 -4.12
N ASP A 254 16.53 14.86 -4.60
CA ASP A 254 16.74 13.43 -4.80
C ASP A 254 18.21 13.00 -4.59
N PHE A 255 18.43 11.69 -4.56
CA PHE A 255 19.75 11.08 -4.41
C PHE A 255 20.60 11.16 -5.69
N PHE A 256 19.97 11.25 -6.86
CA PHE A 256 20.67 11.31 -8.15
C PHE A 256 20.96 12.76 -8.55
N ASP A 257 22.22 13.04 -8.87
CA ASP A 257 22.68 14.37 -9.28
C ASP A 257 22.10 14.75 -10.65
N ARG A 258 22.25 13.85 -11.63
CA ARG A 258 21.75 14.04 -12.99
C ARG A 258 20.45 13.28 -13.20
N ARG A 259 19.47 14.01 -13.75
CA ARG A 259 18.12 13.56 -14.02
C ARG A 259 17.75 13.98 -15.43
N GLU A 260 17.73 13.01 -16.33
CA GLU A 260 17.39 13.23 -17.73
C GLU A 260 15.94 12.81 -17.95
N LEU A 261 15.10 13.76 -18.33
CA LEU A 261 13.71 13.50 -18.70
C LEU A 261 13.68 12.91 -20.11
N LEU A 262 13.11 11.72 -20.24
CA LEU A 262 13.01 11.00 -21.53
C LEU A 262 11.62 11.08 -22.12
N GLY A 263 10.59 11.18 -21.29
CA GLY A 263 9.21 11.24 -21.73
C GLY A 263 8.26 11.63 -20.62
N VAL A 264 7.12 12.20 -21.00
CA VAL A 264 6.03 12.55 -20.09
C VAL A 264 4.71 12.04 -20.64
N VAL A 265 3.83 11.57 -19.77
CA VAL A 265 2.47 11.19 -20.14
C VAL A 265 1.48 11.61 -19.04
N ARG A 266 0.32 12.14 -19.46
CA ARG A 266 -0.82 12.39 -18.57
C ARG A 266 -1.51 11.07 -18.21
N GLY A 267 -1.80 10.91 -16.93
CA GLY A 267 -2.53 9.82 -16.28
C GLY A 267 -4.03 10.01 -16.31
N GLY A 268 -4.68 9.64 -15.20
CA GLY A 268 -6.02 10.15 -14.87
C GLY A 268 -5.98 11.66 -14.58
N GLU A 269 -7.09 12.19 -14.08
CA GLU A 269 -7.39 13.64 -13.99
C GLU A 269 -6.18 14.49 -13.55
N ASP A 270 -5.54 14.13 -12.44
CA ASP A 270 -4.46 14.94 -11.85
C ASP A 270 -3.08 14.30 -11.91
N SER A 271 -2.92 13.13 -12.55
CA SER A 271 -1.68 12.37 -12.48
C SER A 271 -0.76 12.62 -13.66
N LEU A 272 0.51 12.89 -13.41
CA LEU A 272 1.54 13.02 -14.44
C LEU A 272 2.64 11.97 -14.22
N TYR A 273 3.15 11.38 -15.29
CA TYR A 273 4.23 10.39 -15.23
C TYR A 273 5.42 10.86 -16.04
N ALA A 274 6.57 10.97 -15.40
CA ALA A 274 7.85 11.32 -16.02
C ALA A 274 8.74 10.08 -16.09
N LEU A 275 9.15 9.68 -17.29
CA LEU A 275 10.19 8.68 -17.50
C LEU A 275 11.55 9.36 -17.41
N CYS A 276 12.41 8.87 -16.51
CA CYS A 276 13.71 9.48 -16.25
C CYS A 276 14.83 8.46 -16.35
N LEU A 277 15.95 8.89 -16.94
CA LEU A 277 17.27 8.29 -16.72
C LEU A 277 17.97 9.08 -15.62
N LEU A 278 18.23 8.40 -14.52
CA LEU A 278 18.84 8.96 -13.32
C LEU A 278 20.27 8.44 -13.22
N SER A 279 21.24 9.31 -12.99
CA SER A 279 22.64 8.93 -12.81
C SER A 279 23.31 9.77 -11.73
N ARG A 280 24.26 9.17 -11.04
CA ARG A 280 25.09 9.87 -10.06
C ARG A 280 26.39 10.35 -10.69
N GLU A 281 26.73 11.59 -10.45
CA GLU A 281 28.00 12.19 -10.89
C GLU A 281 28.96 12.38 -9.71
N GLY A 282 28.42 12.56 -8.50
CA GLY A 282 29.18 12.78 -7.27
C GLY A 282 29.84 11.53 -6.68
N ALA A 283 30.94 11.74 -5.94
CA ALA A 283 31.68 10.68 -5.24
C ALA A 283 30.79 9.96 -4.23
N THR A 284 30.57 8.66 -4.44
CA THR A 284 29.97 7.79 -3.42
C THR A 284 31.05 7.39 -2.41
N THR A 285 30.67 7.02 -1.19
CA THR A 285 31.60 6.47 -0.17
C THR A 285 32.29 5.16 -0.61
N LEU A 286 31.88 4.57 -1.73
CA LEU A 286 32.49 3.40 -2.35
C LEU A 286 33.47 3.85 -3.45
N LYS A 287 34.78 3.62 -3.23
CA LYS A 287 35.93 3.79 -4.15
C LYS A 287 35.69 4.82 -5.29
N ARG A 288 36.12 6.05 -5.00
CA ARG A 288 35.99 7.37 -5.66
C ARG A 288 35.84 7.52 -7.18
N GLU A 289 36.10 6.52 -8.02
CA GLU A 289 36.21 6.72 -9.48
C GLU A 289 35.46 5.69 -10.33
N LYS A 290 34.92 4.62 -9.76
CA LYS A 290 34.52 3.43 -10.55
C LYS A 290 33.06 3.02 -10.51
N ASN A 291 32.24 3.68 -9.69
CA ASN A 291 30.86 3.25 -9.47
C ASN A 291 29.90 4.45 -9.49
N ARG A 292 29.30 4.72 -10.66
CA ARG A 292 28.21 5.69 -10.79
C ARG A 292 26.88 4.95 -10.90
N PRO A 293 26.05 4.89 -9.83
CA PRO A 293 24.75 4.25 -9.92
C PRO A 293 23.87 4.96 -10.95
N TRP A 294 23.13 4.16 -11.71
CA TRP A 294 22.11 4.65 -12.63
C TRP A 294 20.78 3.92 -12.41
N ARG A 295 19.68 4.57 -12.77
CA ARG A 295 18.33 3.99 -12.80
C ARG A 295 17.54 4.49 -14.00
N VAL A 296 16.80 3.58 -14.63
CA VAL A 296 15.70 3.94 -15.52
C VAL A 296 14.42 3.72 -14.74
N GLY A 297 13.62 4.79 -14.57
CA GLY A 297 12.43 4.73 -13.75
C GLY A 297 11.39 5.79 -14.06
N ILE A 298 10.23 5.63 -13.44
CA ILE A 298 9.09 6.53 -13.60
C ILE A 298 8.86 7.27 -12.30
N TRP A 299 8.70 8.58 -12.39
CA TRP A 299 8.28 9.42 -11.27
C TRP A 299 6.84 9.84 -11.53
N ARG A 300 5.96 9.58 -10.55
CA ARG A 300 4.56 9.99 -10.57
C ARG A 300 4.43 11.31 -9.84
N TRP A 301 3.72 12.24 -10.45
CA TRP A 301 3.45 13.55 -9.92
C TRP A 301 1.94 13.78 -9.90
N LYS A 302 1.49 14.67 -9.01
CA LYS A 302 0.14 15.20 -9.00
C LYS A 302 0.18 16.66 -9.43
N GLU A 303 -0.72 17.04 -10.33
CA GLU A 303 -1.00 18.43 -10.69
C GLU A 303 -2.16 18.90 -9.82
N ASP A 304 -1.96 19.98 -9.08
CA ASP A 304 -3.02 20.62 -8.30
C ASP A 304 -3.93 21.42 -9.25
N GLY A 305 -5.22 21.14 -9.23
CA GLY A 305 -6.20 21.72 -10.16
C GLY A 305 -6.46 23.20 -9.94
N GLU A 306 -6.22 23.74 -8.74
CA GLU A 306 -6.47 25.15 -8.41
C GLU A 306 -5.28 26.05 -8.76
N ASP A 307 -4.06 25.63 -8.40
CA ASP A 307 -2.84 26.44 -8.54
C ASP A 307 -1.90 25.96 -9.66
N GLY A 308 -2.21 24.84 -10.33
CA GLY A 308 -1.36 24.24 -11.38
C GLY A 308 -0.03 23.70 -10.86
N ARG A 309 0.12 23.58 -9.53
CA ARG A 309 1.35 23.16 -8.86
C ARG A 309 1.59 21.67 -9.05
N ILE A 310 2.81 21.29 -9.41
CA ILE A 310 3.19 19.89 -9.62
C ILE A 310 3.94 19.36 -8.40
N MET A 311 3.44 18.29 -7.79
CA MET A 311 4.02 17.68 -6.59
C MET A 311 4.42 16.23 -6.84
N LEU A 312 5.61 15.85 -6.37
CA LEU A 312 6.11 14.49 -6.53
C LEU A 312 5.38 13.52 -5.59
N ALA A 313 4.64 12.58 -6.17
CA ALA A 313 3.71 11.70 -5.47
C ALA A 313 4.16 10.24 -5.41
N GLY A 314 5.16 9.84 -6.19
CA GLY A 314 5.65 8.46 -6.20
C GLY A 314 6.85 8.25 -7.12
N ARG A 315 7.59 7.16 -6.89
CA ARG A 315 8.72 6.74 -7.71
C ARG A 315 8.72 5.23 -7.88
N GLY A 316 8.92 4.77 -9.11
CA GLY A 316 9.18 3.38 -9.47
C GLY A 316 10.39 3.28 -10.38
N PHE A 317 10.96 2.08 -10.50
CA PHE A 317 12.10 1.86 -11.40
C PHE A 317 11.99 0.52 -12.11
N PHE A 318 12.45 0.48 -13.35
CA PHE A 318 12.55 -0.74 -14.14
C PHE A 318 13.88 -1.45 -13.85
N PHE A 319 14.96 -0.75 -14.18
CA PHE A 319 16.32 -1.27 -14.12
C PHE A 319 17.22 -0.33 -13.32
N ARG A 320 18.20 -0.93 -12.66
CA ARG A 320 19.27 -0.22 -11.96
C ARG A 320 20.59 -0.88 -12.30
N GLY A 321 21.66 -0.10 -12.26
CA GLY A 321 23.01 -0.62 -12.44
C GLY A 321 24.05 0.32 -11.90
N ILE A 322 25.30 -0.03 -12.19
CA ILE A 322 26.48 0.76 -11.88
C ILE A 322 27.20 0.97 -13.21
N GLU A 323 27.46 2.22 -13.59
CA GLU A 323 28.33 2.51 -14.73
C GLU A 323 29.75 2.12 -14.35
N THR A 324 30.27 1.11 -15.03
CA THR A 324 31.71 0.81 -15.05
C THR A 324 32.27 1.43 -16.33
N ARG A 325 33.34 2.23 -16.21
CA ARG A 325 34.00 2.90 -17.36
C ARG A 325 33.11 3.88 -18.16
N GLY A 326 32.10 4.47 -17.53
CA GLY A 326 31.28 5.53 -18.14
C GLY A 326 30.24 5.08 -19.16
N VAL A 327 29.99 3.77 -19.29
CA VAL A 327 28.95 3.25 -20.18
C VAL A 327 27.60 3.31 -19.47
N ARG A 328 26.72 4.20 -19.96
CA ARG A 328 25.32 4.32 -19.53
C ARG A 328 24.43 3.45 -20.41
N PRO A 329 23.28 2.95 -19.89
CA PRO A 329 22.33 2.31 -20.78
C PRO A 329 21.78 3.32 -21.78
N GLU A 330 21.72 2.92 -23.05
CA GLU A 330 20.88 3.60 -24.01
C GLU A 330 19.41 3.34 -23.66
N VAL A 331 18.56 4.37 -23.67
CA VAL A 331 17.12 4.20 -23.42
C VAL A 331 16.36 4.55 -24.69
N ARG A 332 15.54 3.60 -25.17
CA ARG A 332 14.66 3.78 -26.33
C ARG A 332 13.20 3.73 -25.91
N LEU A 333 12.38 4.60 -26.49
CA LEU A 333 10.93 4.59 -26.30
C LEU A 333 10.28 3.70 -27.35
N SER A 334 9.27 2.93 -26.95
CA SER A 334 8.51 2.05 -27.83
C SER A 334 7.01 2.29 -27.68
N PRO A 335 6.37 2.95 -28.66
CA PRO A 335 4.92 3.09 -28.73
C PRO A 335 4.19 1.74 -28.85
N GLU A 336 4.80 0.76 -29.53
CA GLU A 336 4.26 -0.59 -29.65
C GLU A 336 4.18 -1.31 -28.30
N LEU A 337 5.27 -1.30 -27.53
CA LEU A 337 5.27 -1.86 -26.18
C LEU A 337 4.29 -1.11 -25.27
N HIS A 338 4.14 0.21 -25.46
CA HIS A 338 3.11 0.99 -24.77
C HIS A 338 1.70 0.50 -25.10
N ALA A 339 1.39 0.30 -26.38
CA ALA A 339 0.08 -0.14 -26.85
C ALA A 339 -0.31 -1.51 -26.26
N VAL A 340 0.63 -2.47 -26.23
CA VAL A 340 0.40 -3.78 -25.59
C VAL A 340 0.05 -3.61 -24.10
N MET A 341 0.73 -2.70 -23.39
CA MET A 341 0.46 -2.47 -21.97
C MET A 341 -0.79 -1.62 -21.70
N ALA A 342 -1.21 -0.79 -22.67
CA ALA A 342 -2.39 0.05 -22.58
C ALA A 342 -3.69 -0.69 -22.95
N GLY A 343 -3.63 -1.65 -23.88
CA GLY A 343 -4.79 -2.46 -24.32
C GLY A 343 -4.97 -3.71 -23.46
N GLY A 344 -5.96 -3.69 -22.55
CA GLY A 344 -6.40 -4.88 -21.81
C GLY A 344 -7.87 -5.15 -22.11
N GLY A 345 -8.14 -6.16 -22.92
CA GLY A 345 -9.50 -6.68 -23.20
C GLY A 345 -9.78 -6.86 -24.69
N GLY A 346 -9.74 -8.09 -25.18
CA GLY A 346 -10.03 -8.42 -26.57
C GLY A 346 -9.42 -9.77 -26.98
N GLY A 347 -9.83 -10.83 -26.28
CA GLY A 347 -9.44 -12.19 -26.59
C GLY A 347 -10.52 -13.15 -26.14
N ASP A 348 -11.76 -12.88 -26.57
CA ASP A 348 -12.77 -13.94 -26.66
C ASP A 348 -12.25 -14.95 -27.69
N GLY A 349 -11.66 -16.01 -27.17
CA GLY A 349 -11.51 -17.25 -27.92
C GLY A 349 -12.82 -18.03 -27.86
N THR A 350 -13.85 -17.55 -28.55
CA THR A 350 -14.89 -18.45 -29.02
C THR A 350 -14.36 -19.15 -30.26
N ASN A 351 -14.14 -20.47 -30.11
CA ASN A 351 -14.13 -21.42 -31.21
C ASN A 351 -15.31 -21.14 -32.13
N GLU A 352 -15.03 -20.95 -33.42
CA GLU A 352 -15.72 -21.63 -34.52
C GLU A 352 -14.73 -21.83 -35.68
#